data_AF-A0A927D2X9-F1
#
_entry.id   AF-A0A927D2X9-F1
#
_cell.length_a   1.000
_cell.length_b   1.000
_cell.length_c   1.000
_cell.angle_alpha   90.00
_cell.angle_beta   90.00
_cell.angle_gamma   90.00
#
_symmetry.space_group_name_H-M   'P 1'
#
loop_
_entity.id
_entity.type
_entity.pdbx_description
1 polymer ?
#
loop_
_entity_poly.entity_id
_entity_poly.type
_entity_poly.pdbx_seq_one_letter_code
_entity_poly.pdbx_strand_id
1 'polypeptide(L)'
;MRDLIPFDQLSRSLAPFTDPNFKLAVLSELIEARVLDFGDFQQFLQFIEGQDYDDKVGGHAPSARAYDYLGRYPLQQRHLDALTFMELDGGLVIYDYVWPYWDGQSRIFDVSVLDDVRLLPNLERLNVTSMLAGTDLKPLRTARKLERVTLGRIGTWQNLDALLGLPRLTHLSLFKSNLRSRFRNPVLQALRDKGVNVTILR
;
A
#
# COMPACT_ATOMS: atom_id res chain seq x y z
N MET A 1 0.44 -9.00 -20.76
CA MET A 1 0.93 -7.62 -21.01
C MET A 1 -0.02 -6.90 -21.93
N ARG A 2 -0.89 -6.04 -21.40
CA ARG A 2 -1.79 -5.19 -22.19
C ARG A 2 -1.72 -3.71 -21.84
N ASP A 3 -1.23 -3.40 -20.64
CA ASP A 3 -1.28 -2.03 -20.10
C ASP A 3 0.10 -1.36 -20.03
N LEU A 4 1.13 -1.91 -20.69
CA LEU A 4 2.43 -1.25 -20.79
C LEU A 4 2.38 -0.08 -21.77
N ILE A 5 2.85 1.07 -21.30
CA ILE A 5 2.95 2.32 -22.04
C ILE A 5 4.44 2.63 -22.29
N PRO A 6 4.88 2.91 -23.53
CA PRO A 6 6.25 3.34 -23.80
C PRO A 6 6.70 4.56 -22.99
N PHE A 7 7.97 4.63 -22.59
CA PHE A 7 8.50 5.69 -21.72
C PHE A 7 8.29 7.11 -22.26
N ASP A 8 8.39 7.29 -23.58
CA ASP A 8 8.16 8.54 -24.30
C ASP A 8 6.67 8.95 -24.33
N GLN A 9 5.78 7.99 -24.09
CA GLN A 9 4.33 8.18 -24.02
C GLN A 9 3.78 8.27 -22.58
N LEU A 10 4.65 8.08 -21.56
CA LEU A 10 4.28 8.30 -20.17
C LEU A 10 3.95 9.77 -19.93
N SER A 11 2.66 10.09 -19.89
CA SER A 11 2.18 11.35 -19.36
C SER A 11 2.40 11.41 -17.84
N ARG A 12 2.57 12.63 -17.29
CA ARG A 12 2.60 12.80 -15.83
C ARG A 12 1.32 12.20 -15.23
N SER A 13 1.49 11.43 -14.15
CA SER A 13 0.37 10.85 -13.42
C SER A 13 -0.67 11.92 -13.08
N LEU A 14 -1.93 11.68 -13.47
CA LEU A 14 -3.05 12.60 -13.18
C LEU A 14 -3.48 12.52 -11.71
N ALA A 15 -3.13 11.43 -11.02
CA ALA A 15 -3.32 11.26 -9.59
C ALA A 15 -2.09 11.78 -8.82
N PRO A 16 -2.23 12.79 -7.95
CA PRO A 16 -1.10 13.43 -7.27
C PRO A 16 -0.67 12.61 -6.04
N PHE A 17 -0.12 11.42 -6.27
CA PHE A 17 0.58 10.64 -5.24
C PHE A 17 1.75 11.46 -4.72
N THR A 18 1.85 11.53 -3.41
CA THR A 18 2.94 12.19 -2.68
C THR A 18 3.98 11.18 -2.22
N ASP A 19 3.59 9.91 -2.07
CA ASP A 19 4.46 8.81 -1.70
C ASP A 19 4.58 7.80 -2.86
N PRO A 20 5.77 7.61 -3.45
CA PRO A 20 5.96 6.69 -4.56
C PRO A 20 5.75 5.22 -4.17
N ASN A 21 6.04 4.83 -2.93
CA ASN A 21 5.85 3.46 -2.46
C ASN A 21 4.38 3.17 -2.15
N PHE A 22 3.59 4.17 -1.72
CA PHE A 22 2.13 4.03 -1.66
C PHE A 22 1.56 3.76 -3.05
N LYS A 23 2.08 4.46 -4.07
CA LYS A 23 1.70 4.22 -5.46
C LYS A 23 2.07 2.82 -5.94
N LEU A 24 3.25 2.30 -5.56
CA LEU A 24 3.60 0.90 -5.86
C LEU A 24 2.61 -0.07 -5.23
N ALA A 25 2.23 0.12 -3.96
CA ALA A 25 1.22 -0.73 -3.32
C ALA A 25 -0.13 -0.68 -4.07
N VAL A 26 -0.56 0.51 -4.50
CA VAL A 26 -1.76 0.67 -5.35
C VAL A 26 -1.63 -0.10 -6.68
N LEU A 27 -0.48 -0.04 -7.34
CA LEU A 27 -0.25 -0.79 -8.58
C LEU A 27 -0.29 -2.31 -8.33
N SER A 28 0.28 -2.77 -7.22
CA SER A 28 0.22 -4.18 -6.81
C SER A 28 -1.23 -4.67 -6.73
N GLU A 29 -2.08 -3.94 -6.02
CA GLU A 29 -3.48 -4.30 -5.85
C GLU A 29 -4.26 -4.29 -7.16
N LEU A 30 -3.94 -3.36 -8.07
CA LEU A 30 -4.57 -3.30 -9.39
C LEU A 30 -4.17 -4.48 -10.28
N ILE A 31 -2.94 -4.96 -10.17
CA ILE A 31 -2.45 -6.15 -10.88
C ILE A 31 -3.13 -7.41 -10.32
N GLU A 32 -3.15 -7.56 -8.99
CA GLU A 32 -3.81 -8.69 -8.32
C GLU A 32 -5.31 -8.74 -8.61
N ALA A 33 -5.98 -7.59 -8.63
CA ALA A 33 -7.39 -7.46 -9.02
C ALA A 33 -7.62 -7.61 -10.53
N ARG A 34 -6.57 -7.79 -11.34
CA ARG A 34 -6.59 -7.88 -12.81
C ARG A 34 -7.21 -6.65 -13.50
N VAL A 35 -7.13 -5.49 -12.85
CA VAL A 35 -7.49 -4.18 -13.43
C VAL A 35 -6.36 -3.69 -14.34
N LEU A 36 -5.11 -4.04 -14.02
CA LEU A 36 -3.93 -3.82 -14.85
C LEU A 36 -3.24 -5.15 -15.17
N ASP A 37 -2.64 -5.24 -16.36
CA ASP A 37 -1.90 -6.39 -16.86
C ASP A 37 -0.54 -5.95 -17.42
N PHE A 38 0.47 -6.03 -16.55
CA PHE A 38 1.88 -5.79 -16.88
C PHE A 38 2.64 -7.05 -17.30
N GLY A 39 1.98 -8.20 -17.41
CA GLY A 39 2.65 -9.49 -17.60
C GLY A 39 3.28 -10.02 -16.32
N ASP A 40 4.27 -10.89 -16.43
CA ASP A 40 5.15 -11.23 -15.31
C ASP A 40 6.32 -10.24 -15.18
N PHE A 41 7.07 -10.30 -14.08
CA PHE A 41 8.18 -9.38 -13.85
C PHE A 41 9.28 -9.49 -14.91
N GLN A 42 9.50 -10.69 -15.49
CA GLN A 42 10.53 -10.91 -16.50
C GLN A 42 10.16 -10.21 -17.80
N GLN A 43 8.92 -10.38 -18.26
CA GLN A 43 8.38 -9.71 -19.42
C GLN A 43 8.38 -8.18 -19.24
N PHE A 44 8.00 -7.71 -18.05
CA PHE A 44 8.07 -6.30 -17.71
C PHE A 44 9.49 -5.76 -17.76
N LEU A 45 10.46 -6.43 -17.13
CA LEU A 45 11.85 -5.97 -17.11
C LEU A 45 12.50 -6.06 -18.49
N GLN A 46 12.09 -7.00 -19.35
CA GLN A 46 12.51 -7.01 -20.75
C GLN A 46 11.94 -5.84 -21.56
N PHE A 47 10.74 -5.37 -21.21
CA PHE A 47 10.18 -4.16 -21.79
C PHE A 47 10.89 -2.90 -21.28
N ILE A 48 11.27 -2.87 -20.00
CA ILE A 48 11.93 -1.71 -19.39
C ILE A 48 13.41 -1.64 -19.75
N GLU A 49 14.18 -2.69 -19.52
CA GLU A 49 15.65 -2.70 -19.65
C GLU A 49 16.14 -3.10 -21.04
N GLY A 50 15.36 -3.92 -21.77
CA GLY A 50 15.73 -4.45 -23.07
C GLY A 50 15.42 -5.94 -23.20
N GLN A 51 15.20 -6.42 -24.43
CA GLN A 51 14.78 -7.81 -24.69
C GLN A 51 15.81 -8.86 -24.24
N ASP A 52 17.06 -8.45 -24.04
CA ASP A 52 18.18 -9.24 -23.55
C ASP A 52 18.32 -9.24 -22.02
N TYR A 53 17.40 -8.62 -21.27
CA TYR A 53 17.40 -8.63 -19.81
C TYR A 53 17.41 -10.07 -19.25
N ASP A 54 18.40 -10.36 -18.40
CA ASP A 54 18.59 -11.62 -17.67
C ASP A 54 18.48 -11.35 -16.16
N ASP A 55 17.44 -11.92 -15.53
CA ASP A 55 17.17 -11.75 -14.11
C ASP A 55 18.26 -12.38 -13.23
N LYS A 56 18.97 -13.40 -13.71
CA LYS A 56 20.10 -14.00 -12.97
C LYS A 56 21.26 -13.04 -12.76
N VAL A 57 21.32 -11.97 -13.56
CA VAL A 57 22.33 -10.91 -13.43
C VAL A 57 21.70 -9.66 -12.83
N GLY A 58 20.61 -9.18 -13.42
CA GLY A 58 19.96 -7.92 -13.04
C GLY A 58 19.09 -7.99 -11.78
N GLY A 59 18.60 -9.17 -11.42
CA GLY A 59 17.60 -9.34 -10.37
C GLY A 59 18.13 -9.20 -8.94
N HIS A 60 19.45 -9.09 -8.75
CA HIS A 60 20.09 -8.98 -7.44
C HIS A 60 20.19 -7.54 -6.91
N ALA A 61 19.76 -6.54 -7.69
CA ALA A 61 19.69 -5.14 -7.30
C ALA A 61 18.39 -4.50 -7.83
N PRO A 62 17.90 -3.42 -7.21
CA PRO A 62 16.71 -2.75 -7.70
C PRO A 62 16.97 -2.02 -9.02
N SER A 63 16.08 -2.18 -9.99
CA SER A 63 16.06 -1.39 -11.23
C SER A 63 15.52 0.01 -10.95
N ALA A 64 16.39 1.01 -11.07
CA ALA A 64 16.00 2.42 -11.00
C ALA A 64 15.03 2.82 -12.13
N ARG A 65 15.17 2.20 -13.32
CA ARG A 65 14.35 2.50 -14.49
C ARG A 65 12.94 1.96 -14.33
N ALA A 66 12.79 0.75 -13.81
CA ALA A 66 11.51 0.16 -13.42
C ALA A 66 10.82 0.99 -12.33
N TYR A 67 11.57 1.40 -11.31
CA TYR A 67 11.04 2.24 -10.23
C TYR A 67 10.53 3.59 -10.76
N ASP A 68 11.29 4.30 -11.61
CA ASP A 68 10.84 5.54 -12.26
C ASP A 68 9.59 5.31 -13.12
N TYR A 69 9.58 4.23 -13.90
CA TYR A 69 8.45 3.86 -14.75
C TYR A 69 7.15 3.74 -13.94
N LEU A 70 7.16 2.89 -12.91
CA LEU A 70 5.99 2.63 -12.06
C LEU A 70 5.59 3.89 -11.28
N GLY A 71 6.57 4.65 -10.79
CA GLY A 71 6.36 5.96 -10.16
C GLY A 71 5.66 6.96 -11.09
N ARG A 72 5.91 6.89 -12.40
CA ARG A 72 5.29 7.78 -13.41
C ARG A 72 4.02 7.21 -14.03
N TYR A 73 3.77 5.91 -13.91
CA TYR A 73 2.66 5.23 -14.58
C TYR A 73 1.31 5.96 -14.39
N PRO A 74 0.58 6.28 -15.48
CA PRO A 74 -0.58 7.15 -15.41
C PRO A 74 -1.82 6.40 -14.92
N LEU A 75 -2.06 6.43 -13.60
CA LEU A 75 -3.32 5.97 -13.03
C LEU A 75 -4.45 6.97 -13.30
N GLN A 76 -5.58 6.44 -13.76
CA GLN A 76 -6.82 7.18 -13.99
C GLN A 76 -7.76 6.97 -12.80
N GLN A 77 -8.75 7.85 -12.65
CA GLN A 77 -9.74 7.76 -11.56
C GLN A 77 -10.42 6.40 -11.51
N ARG A 78 -10.76 5.80 -12.66
CA ARG A 78 -11.35 4.45 -12.74
C ARG A 78 -10.49 3.36 -12.09
N HIS A 79 -9.16 3.49 -12.09
CA HIS A 79 -8.27 2.54 -11.42
C HIS A 79 -8.37 2.72 -9.91
N LEU A 80 -8.32 3.97 -9.43
CA LEU A 80 -8.45 4.29 -8.01
C LEU A 80 -9.82 3.90 -7.44
N ASP A 81 -10.88 4.10 -8.22
CA ASP A 81 -12.25 3.73 -7.87
C ASP A 81 -12.44 2.21 -7.78
N ALA A 82 -11.64 1.42 -8.49
CA ALA A 82 -11.75 -0.04 -8.48
C ALA A 82 -11.23 -0.66 -7.16
N LEU A 83 -10.41 0.07 -6.39
CA LEU A 83 -9.80 -0.46 -5.18
C LEU A 83 -10.75 -0.37 -3.98
N THR A 84 -11.06 -1.55 -3.42
CA THR A 84 -11.79 -1.72 -2.16
C THR A 84 -10.92 -2.31 -1.06
N PHE A 85 -9.75 -2.84 -1.42
CA PHE A 85 -8.77 -3.44 -0.53
C PHE A 85 -7.39 -2.85 -0.80
N MET A 86 -6.58 -2.72 0.24
CA MET A 86 -5.18 -2.36 0.13
C MET A 86 -4.37 -3.07 1.23
N GLU A 87 -3.26 -3.67 0.83
CA GLU A 87 -2.26 -4.29 1.67
C GLU A 87 -0.93 -3.53 1.62
N LEU A 88 -0.33 -3.30 2.79
CA LEU A 88 1.07 -2.92 2.94
C LEU A 88 1.81 -4.11 3.57
N ASP A 89 2.52 -4.86 2.73
CA ASP A 89 3.32 -6.02 3.09
C ASP A 89 4.63 -6.01 2.28
N GLY A 90 5.62 -6.79 2.69
CA GLY A 90 6.85 -7.06 1.94
C GLY A 90 6.65 -8.07 0.80
N GLY A 91 5.54 -8.80 0.76
CA GLY A 91 5.20 -9.77 -0.28
C GLY A 91 4.34 -9.23 -1.43
N LEU A 92 4.25 -7.90 -1.61
CA LEU A 92 3.49 -7.33 -2.72
C LEU A 92 4.15 -7.68 -4.05
N VAL A 93 3.35 -8.18 -5.00
CA VAL A 93 3.84 -8.64 -6.31
C VAL A 93 4.60 -7.56 -7.07
N ILE A 94 4.27 -6.29 -6.86
CA ILE A 94 4.90 -5.15 -7.55
C ILE A 94 6.41 -5.04 -7.26
N TYR A 95 6.90 -5.56 -6.14
CA TYR A 95 8.31 -5.45 -5.81
C TYR A 95 9.18 -6.29 -6.74
N ASP A 96 8.67 -7.42 -7.24
CA ASP A 96 9.40 -8.26 -8.21
C ASP A 96 9.65 -7.52 -9.53
N TYR A 97 8.78 -6.57 -9.87
CA TYR A 97 8.92 -5.71 -11.07
C TYR A 97 10.04 -4.68 -10.92
N VAL A 98 10.52 -4.43 -9.70
CA VAL A 98 11.62 -3.51 -9.41
C VAL A 98 12.88 -4.26 -9.00
N TRP A 99 12.74 -5.27 -8.14
CA TRP A 99 13.84 -6.04 -7.56
C TRP A 99 13.41 -7.51 -7.40
N PRO A 100 13.53 -8.34 -8.46
CA PRO A 100 13.05 -9.73 -8.49
C PRO A 100 13.53 -10.62 -7.34
N TYR A 101 14.76 -10.43 -6.88
CA TYR A 101 15.33 -11.23 -5.78
C TYR A 101 15.50 -10.41 -4.51
N TRP A 102 14.61 -9.44 -4.28
CA TRP A 102 14.58 -8.71 -3.03
C TRP A 102 14.26 -9.65 -1.87
N ASP A 103 15.04 -9.54 -0.79
CA ASP A 103 14.95 -10.42 0.36
C ASP A 103 13.99 -9.92 1.46
N GLY A 104 13.32 -8.80 1.23
CA GLY A 104 12.38 -8.20 2.18
C GLY A 104 13.03 -7.41 3.33
N GLN A 105 14.36 -7.30 3.39
CA GLN A 105 15.04 -6.73 4.57
C GLN A 105 15.32 -5.23 4.48
N SER A 106 15.29 -4.67 3.26
CA SER A 106 15.56 -3.25 3.03
C SER A 106 14.34 -2.37 3.28
N ARG A 107 14.54 -1.06 3.49
CA ARG A 107 13.46 -0.08 3.68
C ARG A 107 13.05 0.64 2.40
N ILE A 108 13.58 0.23 1.24
CA ILE A 108 13.39 0.96 -0.03
C ILE A 108 11.91 1.06 -0.45
N PHE A 109 11.10 0.08 -0.04
CA PHE A 109 9.67 0.01 -0.34
C PHE A 109 8.76 0.45 0.81
N ASP A 110 9.33 0.94 1.92
CA ASP A 110 8.52 1.47 3.00
C ASP A 110 7.71 2.68 2.52
N VAL A 111 6.40 2.62 2.71
CA VAL A 111 5.53 3.79 2.63
C VAL A 111 5.88 4.73 3.78
N SER A 112 6.09 6.01 3.51
CA SER A 112 6.45 6.99 4.54
C SER A 112 5.24 7.47 5.33
N VAL A 113 4.13 7.78 4.63
CA VAL A 113 2.89 8.31 5.21
C VAL A 113 1.65 7.80 4.47
N LEU A 114 0.49 7.84 5.14
CA LEU A 114 -0.78 7.35 4.60
C LEU A 114 -1.62 8.43 3.90
N ASP A 115 -1.06 9.61 3.63
CA ASP A 115 -1.78 10.78 3.09
C ASP A 115 -2.51 10.47 1.77
N ASP A 116 -1.94 9.60 0.94
CA ASP A 116 -2.49 9.22 -0.36
C ASP A 116 -3.70 8.28 -0.27
N VAL A 117 -4.09 7.81 0.94
CA VAL A 117 -5.36 7.09 1.14
C VAL A 117 -6.57 7.93 0.71
N ARG A 118 -6.45 9.27 0.70
CA ARG A 118 -7.47 10.19 0.15
C ARG A 118 -7.77 9.97 -1.34
N LEU A 119 -6.88 9.31 -2.06
CA LEU A 119 -7.04 9.02 -3.49
C LEU A 119 -7.91 7.77 -3.73
N LEU A 120 -8.22 6.99 -2.69
CA LEU A 120 -8.94 5.72 -2.78
C LEU A 120 -10.37 5.85 -2.20
N PRO A 121 -11.34 6.43 -2.95
CA PRO A 121 -12.67 6.77 -2.42
C PRO A 121 -13.50 5.54 -2.04
N ASN A 122 -13.16 4.38 -2.59
CA ASN A 122 -13.88 3.12 -2.40
C ASN A 122 -13.18 2.15 -1.44
N LEU A 123 -12.10 2.56 -0.77
CA LEU A 123 -11.36 1.69 0.14
C LEU A 123 -12.22 1.27 1.34
N GLU A 124 -12.44 -0.05 1.46
CA GLU A 124 -13.23 -0.69 2.52
C GLU A 124 -12.34 -1.42 3.52
N ARG A 125 -11.16 -1.87 3.11
CA ARG A 125 -10.26 -2.66 3.93
C ARG A 125 -8.83 -2.20 3.76
N LEU A 126 -8.17 -1.98 4.88
CA LEU A 126 -6.75 -1.63 4.93
C LEU A 126 -6.02 -2.62 5.84
N ASN A 127 -5.08 -3.36 5.27
CA ASN A 127 -4.17 -4.22 6.00
C ASN A 127 -2.76 -3.63 5.97
N VAL A 128 -2.22 -3.30 7.14
CA VAL A 128 -0.86 -2.82 7.26
C VAL A 128 -0.07 -3.83 8.05
N THR A 129 0.57 -4.78 7.38
CA THR A 129 1.35 -5.85 8.02
C THR A 129 2.79 -5.39 8.27
N SER A 130 3.39 -4.77 7.26
CA SER A 130 4.74 -4.20 7.26
C SER A 130 4.82 -3.01 6.28
N MET A 131 6.02 -2.67 5.79
CA MET A 131 6.26 -1.65 4.74
C MET A 131 5.62 -0.29 4.98
N LEU A 132 5.59 0.15 6.23
CA LEU A 132 5.17 1.50 6.59
C LEU A 132 6.17 2.06 7.61
N ALA A 133 6.79 3.20 7.32
CA ALA A 133 7.71 3.87 8.22
C ALA A 133 6.99 4.77 9.24
N GLY A 134 5.94 5.47 8.80
CA GLY A 134 5.15 6.38 9.63
C GLY A 134 3.96 5.70 10.29
N THR A 135 3.67 6.00 11.57
CA THR A 135 2.57 5.35 12.30
C THR A 135 1.37 6.27 12.55
N ASP A 136 1.24 7.38 11.82
CA ASP A 136 0.14 8.33 11.95
C ASP A 136 -1.13 7.84 11.23
N LEU A 137 -2.23 7.69 11.99
CA LEU A 137 -3.54 7.27 11.48
C LEU A 137 -4.48 8.43 11.12
N LYS A 138 -4.10 9.70 11.32
CA LYS A 138 -4.91 10.87 10.91
C LYS A 138 -5.39 10.80 9.45
N PRO A 139 -4.54 10.40 8.48
CA PRO A 139 -4.96 10.38 7.08
C PRO A 139 -6.17 9.48 6.82
N LEU A 140 -6.36 8.42 7.61
CA LEU A 140 -7.47 7.48 7.41
C LEU A 140 -8.85 8.15 7.51
N ARG A 141 -8.99 9.32 8.14
CA ARG A 141 -10.24 10.09 8.22
C ARG A 141 -10.86 10.38 6.84
N THR A 142 -10.07 10.43 5.78
CA THR A 142 -10.57 10.64 4.40
C THR A 142 -11.21 9.39 3.81
N ALA A 143 -10.86 8.19 4.28
CA ALA A 143 -11.37 6.91 3.80
C ALA A 143 -12.74 6.59 4.41
N ARG A 144 -13.78 7.31 3.96
CA ARG A 144 -15.14 7.25 4.55
C ARG A 144 -15.84 5.91 4.39
N LYS A 145 -15.39 5.05 3.48
CA LYS A 145 -15.91 3.69 3.29
C LYS A 145 -15.17 2.61 4.07
N LEU A 146 -14.10 2.96 4.80
CA LEU A 146 -13.26 2.01 5.50
C LEU A 146 -14.03 1.29 6.60
N GLU A 147 -14.12 -0.04 6.47
CA GLU A 147 -14.85 -0.93 7.36
C GLU A 147 -13.92 -1.75 8.26
N ARG A 148 -12.75 -2.13 7.73
CA ARG A 148 -11.79 -2.99 8.43
C ARG A 148 -10.39 -2.39 8.36
N VAL A 149 -9.75 -2.30 9.51
CA VAL A 149 -8.35 -1.87 9.63
C VAL A 149 -7.57 -2.92 10.41
N THR A 150 -6.51 -3.45 9.79
CA THR A 150 -5.53 -4.32 10.45
C THR A 150 -4.22 -3.57 10.59
N LEU A 151 -3.72 -3.48 11.81
CA LEU A 151 -2.51 -2.75 12.16
C LEU A 151 -1.44 -3.70 12.71
N GLY A 152 -0.38 -3.89 11.93
CA GLY A 152 0.73 -4.81 12.18
C GLY A 152 1.73 -4.34 13.24
N ARG A 153 2.77 -5.15 13.46
CA ARG A 153 3.84 -4.90 14.44
C ARG A 153 4.92 -3.95 13.92
N ILE A 154 4.52 -2.77 13.48
CA ILE A 154 5.45 -1.78 12.91
C ILE A 154 6.01 -0.84 13.99
N GLY A 155 5.19 -0.54 15.01
CA GLY A 155 5.57 0.32 16.11
C GLY A 155 4.36 0.79 16.89
N THR A 156 4.49 1.92 17.58
CA THR A 156 3.36 2.53 18.27
C THR A 156 2.52 3.36 17.30
N TRP A 157 1.24 3.02 17.13
CA TRP A 157 0.30 3.79 16.32
C TRP A 157 -0.03 5.13 16.97
N GLN A 158 0.08 6.21 16.19
CA GLN A 158 -0.25 7.57 16.60
C GLN A 158 -1.65 7.95 16.11
N ASN A 159 -2.29 8.87 16.85
CA ASN A 159 -3.61 9.42 16.50
C ASN A 159 -4.69 8.36 16.27
N LEU A 160 -4.72 7.32 17.12
CA LEU A 160 -5.69 6.24 17.07
C LEU A 160 -7.15 6.74 17.16
N ASP A 161 -7.36 7.89 17.80
CA ASP A 161 -8.65 8.58 17.87
C ASP A 161 -9.21 8.97 16.48
N ALA A 162 -8.36 9.04 15.44
CA ALA A 162 -8.80 9.22 14.06
C ALA A 162 -9.81 8.16 13.61
N LEU A 163 -9.67 6.93 14.12
CA LEU A 163 -10.57 5.83 13.81
C LEU A 163 -11.99 6.05 14.35
N LEU A 164 -12.17 6.86 15.40
CA LEU A 164 -13.49 7.22 15.93
C LEU A 164 -14.30 8.03 14.91
N GLY A 165 -13.64 8.73 13.99
CA GLY A 165 -14.29 9.51 12.93
C GLY A 165 -14.73 8.70 11.72
N LEU A 166 -14.37 7.41 11.65
CA LEU A 166 -14.74 6.56 10.52
C LEU A 166 -16.19 6.07 10.66
N PRO A 167 -17.08 6.41 9.71
CA PRO A 167 -18.51 6.16 9.87
C PRO A 167 -18.90 4.70 9.62
N ARG A 168 -18.06 3.93 8.91
CA ARG A 168 -18.32 2.53 8.55
C ARG A 168 -17.40 1.52 9.22
N LEU A 169 -16.49 1.98 10.07
CA LEU A 169 -15.53 1.10 10.73
C LEU A 169 -16.30 0.10 11.62
N THR A 170 -16.10 -1.18 11.35
CA THR A 170 -16.71 -2.29 12.08
C THR A 170 -15.67 -3.21 12.70
N HIS A 171 -14.46 -3.26 12.14
CA HIS A 171 -13.38 -4.11 12.64
C HIS A 171 -12.07 -3.35 12.77
N LEU A 172 -11.42 -3.51 13.91
CA LEU A 172 -10.06 -3.07 14.15
C LEU A 172 -9.26 -4.22 14.75
N SER A 173 -8.18 -4.59 14.10
CA SER A 173 -7.18 -5.53 14.61
C SER A 173 -5.87 -4.80 14.82
N LEU A 174 -5.24 -4.98 15.98
CA LEU A 174 -3.92 -4.41 16.26
C LEU A 174 -3.15 -5.27 17.27
N PHE A 175 -1.83 -5.18 17.29
CA PHE A 175 -1.02 -5.90 18.26
C PHE A 175 -0.94 -5.16 19.60
N LYS A 176 -0.89 -5.93 20.68
CA LYS A 176 -0.70 -5.40 22.03
C LYS A 176 0.58 -4.56 22.14
N SER A 177 1.64 -4.93 21.42
CA SER A 177 2.91 -4.20 21.37
C SER A 177 2.78 -2.80 20.75
N ASN A 178 1.71 -2.52 19.99
CA ASN A 178 1.51 -1.19 19.40
C ASN A 178 0.93 -0.16 20.37
N LEU A 179 0.52 -0.57 21.58
CA LEU A 179 -0.14 0.30 22.54
C LEU A 179 0.88 0.94 23.50
N ARG A 180 0.86 2.28 23.60
CA ARG A 180 1.71 3.03 24.55
C ARG A 180 1.54 2.60 26.00
N SER A 181 0.32 2.26 26.40
CA SER A 181 -0.01 1.84 27.76
C SER A 181 -0.49 0.39 27.78
N ARG A 182 -0.01 -0.37 28.77
CA ARG A 182 -0.47 -1.74 29.06
C ARG A 182 -1.87 -1.76 29.72
N PHE A 183 -2.39 -0.60 30.11
CA PHE A 183 -3.70 -0.43 30.75
C PHE A 183 -4.80 -0.08 29.72
N ARG A 184 -6.06 0.04 30.18
CA ARG A 184 -7.23 0.38 29.34
C ARG A 184 -6.92 1.59 28.45
N ASN A 185 -7.02 1.41 27.13
CA ASN A 185 -6.91 2.51 26.18
C ASN A 185 -8.32 3.12 25.95
N PRO A 186 -8.55 4.39 26.29
CA PRO A 186 -9.88 5.00 26.20
C PRO A 186 -10.40 5.08 24.77
N VAL A 187 -9.53 5.21 23.77
CA VAL A 187 -9.94 5.18 22.36
C VAL A 187 -10.44 3.81 21.96
N LEU A 188 -9.75 2.73 22.37
CA LEU A 188 -10.22 1.37 22.11
C LEU A 188 -11.55 1.06 22.80
N GLN A 189 -11.78 1.61 23.99
CA GLN A 189 -13.08 1.48 24.66
C GLN A 189 -14.16 2.23 23.89
N ALA A 190 -13.93 3.50 23.52
CA ALA A 190 -14.87 4.29 22.74
C ALA A 190 -15.21 3.64 21.38
N LEU A 191 -14.25 2.97 20.73
CA LEU A 191 -14.51 2.19 19.52
C LEU A 191 -15.47 1.02 19.80
N ARG A 192 -15.25 0.26 20.88
CA ARG A 192 -16.16 -0.83 21.29
C ARG A 192 -17.56 -0.32 21.62
N ASP A 193 -17.66 0.82 22.32
CA ASP A 193 -18.94 1.44 22.67
C ASP A 193 -19.72 1.89 21.42
N LYS A 194 -19.01 2.22 20.33
CA LYS A 194 -19.59 2.48 18.99
C LYS A 194 -19.94 1.20 18.21
N GLY A 195 -19.75 0.01 18.78
CA GLY A 195 -20.01 -1.27 18.11
C GLY A 195 -18.87 -1.80 17.24
N VAL A 196 -17.67 -1.21 17.30
CA VAL A 196 -16.51 -1.72 16.56
C VAL A 196 -15.97 -2.96 17.25
N ASN A 197 -15.79 -4.05 16.49
CA ASN A 197 -15.09 -5.24 16.96
C ASN A 197 -13.58 -4.96 17.02
N VAL A 198 -13.06 -4.77 18.25
CA VAL A 198 -11.65 -4.50 18.50
C VAL A 198 -10.93 -5.77 18.97
N THR A 199 -10.11 -6.33 18.08
CA THR A 199 -9.27 -7.50 18.34
C THR A 199 -7.85 -7.07 18.69
N ILE A 200 -7.37 -7.49 19.86
CA ILE A 200 -5.98 -7.26 20.29
C ILE A 200 -5.19 -8.55 20.08
N LEU A 201 -4.29 -8.52 19.13
CA LEU A 201 -3.38 -9.62 18.80
C LEU A 201 -2.24 -9.67 19.82
N ARG A 202 -1.77 -10.89 20.09
CA ARG A 202 -0.63 -11.14 21.00
C ARG A 202 0.67 -10.72 20.35
#